data_AF-A0A524HFU3-F1
#
_entry.id   AF-A0A524HFU3-F1
#
_cell.length_a   1.000
_cell.length_b   1.000
_cell.length_c   1.000
_cell.angle_alpha   90.00
_cell.angle_beta   90.00
_cell.angle_gamma   90.00
#
_symmetry.space_group_name_H-M   'P 1'
#
loop_
_entity.id
_entity.type
_entity.pdbx_description
1 polymer ?
#
loop_
_entity_poly.entity_id
_entity_poly.type
_entity_poly.pdbx_seq_one_letter_code
_entity_poly.pdbx_strand_id
1 'polypeptide(L)'
;MRLLFVTVLLLLAGCEVRRAPPAAVGGDERVVRERVAQYYHDMSARDWRAYGAHFWPGATLTTIWRPPEDTAPRVAIMTIDQFLAQTGAGPDSKPIFEERLLVQEVRVTG
;
A
#
# COMPACT_ATOMS: atom_id res chain seq x y z
N MET A 1 -34.30 -5.65 52.77
CA MET A 1 -34.25 -5.48 51.30
C MET A 1 -33.32 -4.33 50.85
N ARG A 2 -32.20 -4.07 51.55
CA ARG A 2 -31.23 -3.01 51.19
C ARG A 2 -29.77 -3.49 51.14
N LEU A 3 -29.46 -4.64 51.74
CA LEU A 3 -28.09 -5.20 51.73
C LEU A 3 -27.73 -6.00 50.46
N LEU A 4 -28.71 -6.50 49.71
CA LEU A 4 -28.45 -7.34 48.53
C LEU A 4 -28.02 -6.54 47.28
N PHE A 5 -28.31 -5.23 47.25
CA PHE A 5 -27.96 -4.37 46.12
C PHE A 5 -26.50 -3.88 46.16
N VAL A 6 -25.88 -3.82 47.35
CA VAL A 6 -24.52 -3.29 47.51
C VAL A 6 -23.47 -4.30 47.05
N THR A 7 -23.76 -5.60 47.16
CA THR A 7 -22.81 -6.67 46.78
C THR A 7 -22.67 -6.85 45.27
N VAL A 8 -23.71 -6.52 44.50
CA VAL A 8 -23.69 -6.67 43.03
C VAL A 8 -22.89 -5.55 42.35
N LEU A 9 -22.83 -4.34 42.93
CA LEU A 9 -22.08 -3.23 42.34
C LEU A 9 -20.55 -3.36 42.45
N LEU A 10 -20.04 -4.11 43.44
CA LEU A 10 -18.60 -4.31 43.63
C LEU A 10 -17.98 -5.33 42.65
N LEU A 11 -18.80 -6.19 42.03
CA LEU A 11 -18.33 -7.19 41.06
C LEU A 11 -18.12 -6.64 39.65
N LEU A 12 -18.62 -5.43 39.34
CA LEU A 12 -18.51 -4.82 38.01
C LEU A 12 -17.32 -3.86 37.86
N ALA A 13 -16.57 -3.58 38.93
CA ALA A 13 -15.41 -2.68 38.89
C ALA A 13 -14.09 -3.36 38.47
N GLY A 14 -14.09 -4.68 38.24
CA GLY A 14 -12.88 -5.47 38.00
C GLY A 14 -12.47 -5.64 36.53
N CYS A 15 -13.29 -5.23 35.57
CA CYS A 15 -12.91 -5.28 34.16
C CYS A 15 -12.15 -4.00 33.77
N GLU A 16 -10.91 -3.86 34.27
CA GLU A 16 -9.93 -3.09 33.51
C GLU A 16 -9.75 -3.83 32.18
N VAL A 17 -10.40 -3.32 31.13
CA VAL A 17 -9.99 -3.62 29.76
C VAL A 17 -8.61 -2.98 29.60
N ARG A 18 -7.57 -3.70 30.04
CA ARG A 18 -6.21 -3.49 29.56
C ARG A 18 -6.30 -3.72 28.06
N ARG A 19 -6.48 -2.64 27.30
CA ARG A 19 -6.17 -2.63 25.88
C ARG A 19 -4.69 -2.99 25.82
N ALA A 20 -4.41 -4.25 25.51
CA ALA A 20 -3.11 -4.61 25.02
C ALA A 20 -2.78 -3.60 23.91
N PRO A 21 -1.59 -2.98 23.92
CA PRO A 21 -1.12 -2.27 22.74
C PRO A 21 -1.39 -3.19 21.55
N PRO A 22 -1.93 -2.67 20.43
CA PRO A 22 -2.00 -3.49 19.21
C PRO A 22 -0.62 -4.10 19.05
N ALA A 23 -0.55 -5.43 18.93
CA ALA A 23 0.72 -6.10 18.69
C ALA A 23 1.39 -5.32 17.57
N ALA A 24 2.60 -4.81 17.81
CA ALA A 24 3.39 -4.21 16.75
C ALA A 24 3.34 -5.21 15.61
N VAL A 25 2.68 -4.84 14.51
CA VAL A 25 2.68 -5.65 13.30
C VAL A 25 4.08 -5.44 12.75
N GLY A 26 5.06 -6.10 13.38
CA GLY A 26 6.42 -6.16 12.91
C GLY A 26 6.33 -6.85 11.56
N GLY A 27 6.32 -6.05 10.50
CA GLY A 27 6.48 -6.55 9.14
C GLY A 27 7.80 -7.31 9.06
N ASP A 28 7.75 -8.53 8.54
CA ASP A 28 8.96 -9.26 8.20
C ASP A 28 9.67 -8.48 7.07
N GLU A 29 10.87 -7.93 7.34
CA GLU A 29 11.66 -7.20 6.35
C GLU A 29 11.88 -8.03 5.08
N ARG A 30 12.00 -9.36 5.23
CA ARG A 30 12.12 -10.29 4.10
C ARG A 30 10.85 -10.27 3.25
N VAL A 31 9.68 -10.26 3.86
CA VAL A 31 8.39 -10.20 3.13
C VAL A 31 8.28 -8.88 2.38
N VAL A 32 8.64 -7.76 2.98
CA VAL A 32 8.63 -6.46 2.28
C VAL A 32 9.60 -6.46 1.10
N ARG A 33 10.82 -6.98 1.31
CA ARG A 33 11.86 -7.10 0.29
C ARG A 33 11.43 -7.98 -0.89
N GLU A 34 10.78 -9.10 -0.61
CA GLU A 34 10.21 -10.00 -1.62
C GLU A 34 9.07 -9.32 -2.40
N ARG A 35 8.19 -8.59 -1.73
CA ARG A 35 7.08 -7.87 -2.37
C ARG A 35 7.55 -6.76 -3.29
N VAL A 36 8.54 -5.97 -2.88
CA VAL A 36 9.13 -4.92 -3.72
C VAL A 36 9.83 -5.52 -4.94
N ALA A 37 10.56 -6.63 -4.78
CA ALA A 37 11.18 -7.32 -5.90
C ALA A 37 10.13 -7.81 -6.93
N GLN A 38 9.04 -8.41 -6.45
CA GLN A 38 7.95 -8.87 -7.31
C GLN A 38 7.25 -7.72 -8.03
N TYR A 39 7.02 -6.60 -7.34
CA TYR A 39 6.44 -5.38 -7.93
C TYR A 39 7.21 -4.92 -9.18
N TYR A 40 8.53 -4.79 -9.07
CA TYR A 40 9.37 -4.33 -10.19
C TYR A 40 9.50 -5.39 -11.29
N HIS A 41 9.52 -6.67 -10.92
CA HIS A 41 9.50 -7.77 -11.88
C HIS A 41 8.26 -7.70 -12.77
N ASP A 42 7.07 -7.59 -12.18
CA ASP A 42 5.81 -7.62 -12.93
C ASP A 42 5.63 -6.35 -13.78
N MET A 43 6.07 -5.19 -13.26
CA MET A 43 6.12 -3.93 -14.01
C MET A 43 7.05 -4.03 -15.24
N SER A 44 8.27 -4.53 -15.03
CA SER A 44 9.25 -4.72 -16.11
C SER A 44 8.80 -5.73 -17.16
N ALA A 45 8.15 -6.81 -16.72
CA ALA A 45 7.60 -7.84 -17.59
C ALA A 45 6.33 -7.39 -18.34
N ARG A 46 5.78 -6.21 -18.00
CA ARG A 46 4.50 -5.70 -18.52
C ARG A 46 3.33 -6.65 -18.27
N ASP A 47 3.40 -7.44 -17.20
CA ASP A 47 2.26 -8.24 -16.75
C ASP A 47 1.31 -7.33 -15.98
N TRP A 48 0.49 -6.58 -16.71
CA TRP A 48 -0.42 -5.58 -16.11
C TRP A 48 -1.45 -6.17 -15.16
N ARG A 49 -1.79 -7.46 -15.35
CA ARG A 49 -2.67 -8.18 -14.44
C ARG A 49 -1.97 -8.48 -13.12
N ALA A 50 -0.76 -9.02 -13.16
CA ALA A 50 0.04 -9.26 -11.95
C ALA A 50 0.45 -7.95 -11.26
N TYR A 51 0.85 -6.95 -12.04
CA TYR A 51 1.20 -5.62 -11.56
C TYR A 51 0.05 -4.96 -10.78
N GLY A 52 -1.17 -5.02 -11.32
CA GLY A 52 -2.37 -4.50 -10.65
C GLY A 52 -2.66 -5.16 -9.30
N ALA A 53 -2.27 -6.42 -9.11
CA ALA A 53 -2.52 -7.17 -7.87
C ALA A 53 -1.66 -6.72 -6.67
N HIS A 54 -0.62 -5.90 -6.89
CA HIS A 54 0.16 -5.31 -5.80
C HIS A 54 -0.57 -4.20 -5.04
N PHE A 55 -1.70 -3.71 -5.58
CA PHE A 55 -2.38 -2.54 -5.09
C PHE A 55 -3.72 -2.87 -4.42
N TRP A 56 -4.04 -2.14 -3.36
CA TRP A 56 -5.37 -2.21 -2.76
C TRP A 56 -6.41 -1.51 -3.67
N PRO A 57 -7.70 -1.87 -3.57
CA PRO A 57 -8.75 -1.19 -4.33
C PRO A 57 -8.76 0.32 -4.10
N GLY A 58 -8.71 1.10 -5.18
CA GLY A 58 -8.67 2.56 -5.12
C GLY A 58 -7.29 3.16 -4.81
N ALA A 59 -6.21 2.37 -4.86
CA ALA A 59 -4.86 2.92 -4.81
C ALA A 59 -4.64 3.97 -5.91
N THR A 60 -3.91 5.03 -5.56
CA THR A 60 -3.59 6.14 -6.47
C THR A 60 -2.11 6.21 -6.76
N LEU A 61 -1.78 6.48 -8.02
CA LEU A 61 -0.45 6.82 -8.49
C LEU A 61 -0.39 8.33 -8.73
N THR A 62 0.63 8.97 -8.15
CA THR A 62 0.93 10.39 -8.38
C THR A 62 2.24 10.50 -9.14
N THR A 63 2.21 11.10 -10.33
CA THR A 63 3.39 11.31 -11.16
C THR A 63 3.57 12.78 -11.50
N ILE A 64 4.83 13.19 -11.70
CA ILE A 64 5.12 14.44 -12.40
C ILE A 64 5.20 14.07 -13.88
N TRP A 65 4.22 14.54 -14.65
CA TRP A 65 4.11 14.25 -16.06
C TRP A 65 4.03 15.53 -16.88
N ARG A 66 4.67 15.54 -18.05
CA ARG A 66 4.52 16.61 -19.03
C ARG A 66 3.90 16.02 -20.30
N PRO A 67 2.61 16.29 -20.57
CA PRO A 67 1.99 15.93 -21.84
C PRO A 67 2.73 16.54 -23.04
N PRO A 68 2.69 15.91 -24.22
CA PRO A 68 3.34 16.42 -25.43
C PRO A 68 2.95 17.86 -25.81
N GLU A 69 1.71 18.25 -25.51
CA GLU A 69 1.13 19.57 -25.81
C GLU A 69 1.50 20.67 -24.80
N ASP A 70 2.04 20.30 -23.63
CA ASP A 70 2.32 21.22 -22.54
C ASP A 70 3.80 21.62 -22.49
N THR A 71 4.07 22.89 -22.16
CA THR A 71 5.44 23.41 -22.01
C THR A 71 6.05 23.15 -20.63
N ALA A 72 5.22 22.86 -19.62
CA ALA A 72 5.63 22.65 -18.24
C ALA A 72 5.13 21.30 -17.69
N PRO A 73 5.89 20.63 -16.82
CA PRO A 73 5.40 19.45 -16.12
C PRO A 73 4.27 19.80 -15.14
N ARG A 74 3.34 18.88 -14.97
CA ARG A 74 2.23 18.98 -14.02
C ARG A 74 2.16 17.74 -13.13
N VAL A 75 1.63 17.89 -11.92
CA VAL A 75 1.31 16.75 -11.04
C VAL A 75 0.04 16.10 -11.59
N ALA A 76 0.14 14.82 -11.96
CA ALA A 76 -0.99 13.99 -12.35
C ALA A 76 -1.28 12.99 -11.23
N ILE A 77 -2.54 12.90 -10.81
CA ILE A 77 -3.01 11.92 -9.83
C ILE A 77 -4.05 11.07 -10.54
N MET A 78 -3.87 9.75 -10.55
CA MET A 78 -4.81 8.81 -11.12
C MET A 78 -4.89 7.55 -10.27
N THR A 79 -6.00 6.82 -10.37
CA THR A 79 -6.10 5.49 -9.78
C THR A 79 -5.23 4.49 -10.55
N ILE A 80 -4.84 3.41 -9.91
CA ILE A 80 -4.14 2.31 -10.59
C ILE A 80 -4.99 1.73 -11.72
N ASP A 81 -6.31 1.62 -11.55
CA ASP A 81 -7.20 1.17 -12.63
C ASP A 81 -7.16 2.10 -13.84
N GLN A 82 -7.16 3.42 -13.61
CA GLN A 82 -7.00 4.42 -14.69
C GLN A 82 -5.63 4.33 -15.36
N PHE A 83 -4.57 4.06 -14.60
CA PHE A 83 -3.23 3.86 -15.15
C PHE A 83 -3.19 2.60 -16.02
N LEU A 84 -3.68 1.47 -15.51
CA LEU A 84 -3.74 0.18 -16.21
C LEU A 84 -4.59 0.26 -17.48
N ALA A 85 -5.67 1.04 -17.49
CA ALA A 85 -6.47 1.27 -18.70
C ALA A 85 -5.70 2.00 -19.82
N GLN A 86 -4.63 2.72 -19.48
CA GLN A 86 -3.81 3.48 -20.43
C GLN A 86 -2.57 2.71 -20.90
N THR A 87 -2.19 1.59 -20.25
CA THR A 87 -0.94 0.87 -20.60
C THR A 87 -0.97 0.24 -21.99
N GLY A 88 -2.16 0.03 -22.58
CA GLY A 88 -2.33 -0.41 -23.97
C GLY A 88 -2.38 0.71 -25.02
N ALA A 89 -2.44 1.98 -24.60
CA ALA A 89 -2.59 3.13 -25.50
C ALA A 89 -1.25 3.82 -25.86
N GLY A 90 -0.12 3.35 -25.31
CA GLY A 90 1.21 3.78 -25.72
C GLY A 90 1.69 3.01 -26.95
N PRO A 91 2.44 3.63 -27.88
CA PRO A 91 3.21 2.83 -28.83
C PRO A 91 4.15 1.94 -28.01
N ASP A 92 4.40 0.71 -28.41
CA ASP A 92 5.27 -0.25 -27.71
C ASP A 92 6.72 0.22 -27.37
N SER A 93 7.08 1.49 -27.60
CA SER A 93 8.38 1.89 -28.12
C SER A 93 9.06 3.04 -27.38
N LYS A 94 8.82 3.25 -26.09
CA LYS A 94 9.80 4.00 -25.29
C LYS A 94 10.25 3.17 -24.09
N PRO A 95 11.56 2.97 -23.86
CA PRO A 95 12.09 2.29 -22.67
C PRO A 95 11.85 3.08 -21.36
N ILE A 96 10.99 4.09 -21.38
CA ILE A 96 10.71 5.00 -20.27
C ILE A 96 10.09 4.28 -19.06
N PHE A 97 9.45 3.12 -19.28
CA PHE A 97 8.83 2.32 -18.20
C PHE A 97 9.56 0.99 -17.93
N GLU A 98 10.81 0.84 -18.36
CA GLU A 98 11.63 -0.25 -17.85
C GLU A 98 12.26 0.15 -16.52
N GLU A 99 11.45 0.15 -15.47
CA GLU A 99 11.94 0.35 -14.11
C GLU A 99 12.48 -0.97 -13.55
N ARG A 100 13.81 -1.05 -13.43
CA ARG A 100 14.50 -2.19 -12.82
C ARG A 100 14.90 -1.86 -11.39
N LEU A 101 14.63 -2.78 -10.48
CA LEU A 101 15.14 -2.71 -9.12
C LEU A 101 16.66 -2.87 -9.13
N LEU A 102 17.40 -1.85 -8.68
CA LEU A 102 18.87 -1.90 -8.60
C LEU A 102 19.34 -2.28 -7.19
N VAL A 103 18.86 -1.55 -6.18
CA VAL A 103 19.19 -1.75 -4.77
C VAL A 103 17.92 -1.49 -3.96
N GLN A 104 17.72 -2.28 -2.90
CA GLN A 104 16.66 -2.03 -1.91
C GLN A 104 17.20 -2.15 -0.49
N GLU A 105 16.95 -1.10 0.28
CA GLU A 105 17.13 -1.07 1.72
C GLU A 105 15.75 -1.04 2.38
N VAL A 106 15.49 -2.02 3.23
CA VAL A 106 14.22 -2.16 3.95
C VAL A 106 14.55 -2.10 5.43
N ARG A 107 13.83 -1.24 6.16
CA ARG A 107 13.86 -1.18 7.61
C ARG A 107 12.43 -1.19 8.10
N VAL A 108 12.07 -2.16 8.95
CA VAL A 108 10.74 -2.18 9.57
C VAL A 108 10.85 -1.68 11.01
N THR A 109 10.06 -0.67 11.35
CA THR A 109 9.94 -0.13 12.70
C THR A 109 8.58 -0.49 13.28
N GLY A 110 8.57 -1.16 14.43
CA GLY A 110 7.37 -1.53 15.19
C GLY A 110 7.38 -0.92 16.58
#